data_AF-A0AAW1SEP8-F1
#
_entry.id   AF-A0AAW1SEP8-F1
#
_cell.length_a   1.000
_cell.length_b   1.000
_cell.length_c   1.000
_cell.angle_alpha   90.00
_cell.angle_beta   90.00
_cell.angle_gamma   90.00
#
_symmetry.space_group_name_H-M   'P 1'
#
loop_
_entity.id
_entity.type
_entity.pdbx_description
1 polymer ?
#
loop_
_entity_poly.entity_id
_entity_poly.type
_entity_poly.pdbx_seq_one_letter_code
_entity_poly.pdbx_strand_id
1 'polypeptide(L)'
;MGYSTATLLPQASLNGAAVNSTSLGRSEQPAAAAAAPAAWGPAVGTTADIHQQGLQSTKRLANRHHHRLCAPVQPPTTSTFVQNRLATRWRLAPVTRAQAIDATGDARKTSVLFVCLGNICRSPSAEAVFKHVVERAGLSKRFHIDSCGTGGGSDDWYIDGGYCYHVGAAADERMTVAARERGISLTSRSRPLTPQDLADFDHIIGMDHENIAAIHRAAAHWGASKTVAAEYKSKVRLMSEFLRSSRFKGMDTVPDPYFGGRKGFELVLDLLEDACEGLLTEIAGAPVAGSST
;
A
#
# COMPACT_ATOMS: atom_id res chain seq x y z
N MET A 1 36.05 -39.76 65.95
CA MET A 1 35.72 -38.52 66.68
C MET A 1 34.51 -37.88 66.01
N GLY A 2 33.48 -37.57 66.80
CA GLY A 2 32.40 -36.64 66.41
C GLY A 2 31.22 -37.25 65.65
N TYR A 3 30.23 -37.71 66.40
CA TYR A 3 28.88 -38.08 65.95
C TYR A 3 27.97 -36.86 65.79
N SER A 4 26.89 -36.96 65.01
CA SER A 4 25.49 -36.72 65.43
C SER A 4 24.58 -36.59 64.18
N THR A 5 23.94 -37.67 63.72
CA THR A 5 22.53 -38.06 63.99
C THR A 5 21.49 -36.96 63.69
N ALA A 6 20.68 -37.11 62.64
CA ALA A 6 19.33 -37.76 62.60
C ALA A 6 18.24 -36.80 63.17
N THR A 7 17.00 -36.66 62.68
CA THR A 7 16.11 -37.58 61.96
C THR A 7 14.68 -36.96 61.85
N LEU A 8 13.90 -37.44 60.87
CA LEU A 8 12.41 -37.55 60.78
C LEU A 8 11.47 -36.35 60.46
N LEU A 9 10.88 -36.46 59.25
CA LEU A 9 9.47 -36.28 58.81
C LEU A 9 8.40 -36.88 59.77
N PRO A 10 7.07 -36.92 59.46
CA PRO A 10 6.11 -36.07 58.72
C PRO A 10 4.77 -35.88 59.52
N GLN A 11 3.65 -35.54 58.83
CA GLN A 11 2.18 -35.67 59.13
C GLN A 11 1.47 -34.28 59.05
N ALA A 12 0.59 -33.96 58.10
CA ALA A 12 -0.73 -34.49 57.70
C ALA A 12 -1.94 -33.89 58.46
N SER A 13 -2.95 -33.50 57.67
CA SER A 13 -4.41 -33.48 57.95
C SER A 13 -5.13 -32.16 58.35
N LEU A 14 -5.90 -31.66 57.37
CA LEU A 14 -7.35 -31.31 57.36
C LEU A 14 -8.05 -30.74 58.60
N ASN A 15 -8.76 -29.61 58.39
CA ASN A 15 -10.11 -29.21 58.86
C ASN A 15 -10.38 -27.82 58.24
N GLY A 16 -11.57 -27.35 57.85
CA GLY A 16 -12.97 -27.69 58.06
C GLY A 16 -13.79 -26.47 57.61
N ALA A 17 -15.08 -26.65 57.30
CA ALA A 17 -15.90 -25.76 56.48
C ALA A 17 -16.66 -24.64 57.23
N ALA A 18 -17.22 -23.71 56.43
CA ALA A 18 -18.60 -23.20 56.48
C ALA A 18 -18.96 -21.82 57.11
N VAL A 19 -19.61 -21.01 56.25
CA VAL A 19 -20.84 -20.17 56.35
C VAL A 19 -20.99 -18.90 57.23
N ASN A 20 -21.56 -17.88 56.55
CA ASN A 20 -22.57 -16.86 56.93
C ASN A 20 -22.27 -15.84 58.04
N SER A 21 -22.89 -14.65 58.13
CA SER A 21 -23.63 -13.72 57.27
C SER A 21 -24.13 -12.60 58.21
N THR A 22 -24.35 -11.37 57.70
CA THR A 22 -25.25 -10.32 58.29
C THR A 22 -24.81 -9.72 59.66
N SER A 23 -25.06 -8.46 60.07
CA SER A 23 -26.09 -7.45 59.81
C SER A 23 -25.63 -6.10 60.43
N LEU A 24 -25.87 -4.94 59.80
CA LEU A 24 -26.95 -3.94 60.02
C LEU A 24 -26.86 -3.03 61.26
N GLY A 25 -27.14 -1.73 61.02
CA GLY A 25 -27.79 -0.79 61.96
C GLY A 25 -27.27 0.65 61.83
N ARG A 26 -27.89 1.54 61.03
CA ARG A 26 -28.98 2.52 61.34
C ARG A 26 -28.48 3.75 62.14
N SER A 27 -28.98 4.98 62.02
CA SER A 27 -30.18 5.65 61.43
C SER A 27 -29.88 7.17 61.45
N GLU A 28 -30.50 8.08 60.68
CA GLU A 28 -31.86 8.65 60.85
C GLU A 28 -32.27 9.55 59.64
N GLN A 29 -33.58 9.85 59.57
CA GLN A 29 -34.46 10.42 58.53
C GLN A 29 -35.07 11.79 59.04
N PRO A 30 -36.18 12.38 58.50
CA PRO A 30 -36.52 12.87 57.14
C PRO A 30 -37.35 14.22 57.12
N ALA A 31 -37.81 14.69 55.94
CA ALA A 31 -39.11 15.39 55.65
C ALA A 31 -39.23 15.59 54.10
N ALA A 32 -40.18 15.07 53.30
CA ALA A 32 -41.65 15.12 53.20
C ALA A 32 -42.23 16.33 52.40
N ALA A 33 -42.82 16.07 51.21
CA ALA A 33 -44.12 16.59 50.71
C ALA A 33 -44.42 16.17 49.25
N ALA A 34 -45.71 16.02 48.93
CA ALA A 34 -46.31 15.28 47.81
C ALA A 34 -46.95 16.18 46.73
N ALA A 35 -47.24 15.61 45.53
CA ALA A 35 -48.54 15.59 44.83
C ALA A 35 -48.43 15.48 43.28
N ALA A 36 -49.30 14.65 42.69
CA ALA A 36 -49.70 14.58 41.26
C ALA A 36 -51.27 14.53 41.24
N PRO A 37 -52.02 14.25 40.14
CA PRO A 37 -51.81 14.26 38.68
C PRO A 37 -53.04 14.84 37.87
N ALA A 38 -53.02 14.81 36.52
CA ALA A 38 -54.17 14.51 35.59
C ALA A 38 -53.79 14.86 34.11
N ALA A 39 -53.71 13.90 33.16
CA ALA A 39 -54.78 13.35 32.27
C ALA A 39 -55.12 14.30 31.07
N TRP A 40 -55.24 13.95 29.78
CA TRP A 40 -55.69 12.76 29.02
C TRP A 40 -55.06 12.72 27.60
N GLY A 41 -54.96 11.54 26.96
CA GLY A 41 -54.83 11.35 25.49
C GLY A 41 -56.21 11.18 24.81
N PRO A 42 -56.39 10.47 23.67
CA PRO A 42 -55.42 9.97 22.67
C PRO A 42 -55.88 10.08 21.18
N ALA A 43 -55.04 9.54 20.27
CA ALA A 43 -55.37 8.71 19.07
C ALA A 43 -55.66 9.30 17.64
N VAL A 44 -54.72 8.96 16.73
CA VAL A 44 -54.83 8.31 15.38
C VAL A 44 -55.49 9.05 14.19
N GLY A 45 -54.78 9.04 13.04
CA GLY A 45 -55.37 9.19 11.69
C GLY A 45 -54.34 9.39 10.56
N THR A 46 -54.15 8.36 9.72
CA THR A 46 -53.40 8.34 8.44
C THR A 46 -54.26 8.78 7.25
N THR A 47 -53.73 9.60 6.32
CA THR A 47 -53.95 9.46 4.85
C THR A 47 -52.93 10.27 4.03
N ALA A 48 -52.62 9.74 2.84
CA ALA A 48 -51.75 10.26 1.81
C ALA A 48 -52.33 11.45 0.99
N ASP A 49 -51.46 12.01 0.13
CA ASP A 49 -51.71 12.87 -1.05
C ASP A 49 -52.08 14.35 -0.85
N ILE A 50 -51.06 15.22 -0.85
CA ILE A 50 -51.10 16.44 -1.67
C ILE A 50 -49.79 16.57 -2.48
N HIS A 51 -50.00 16.52 -3.78
CA HIS A 51 -49.05 16.59 -4.88
C HIS A 51 -48.51 18.02 -5.07
N GLN A 52 -47.22 18.12 -5.43
CA GLN A 52 -46.59 19.17 -6.22
C GLN A 52 -46.89 20.65 -5.92
N GLN A 53 -45.91 21.34 -5.34
CA GLN A 53 -45.28 22.56 -5.90
C GLN A 53 -44.24 23.12 -4.90
N GLY A 54 -42.97 23.18 -5.31
CA GLY A 54 -41.91 23.72 -4.46
C GLY A 54 -40.50 23.48 -5.01
N LEU A 55 -40.35 23.53 -6.34
CA LEU A 55 -39.06 23.51 -7.00
C LEU A 55 -38.37 24.88 -6.82
N GLN A 56 -37.08 24.84 -6.50
CA GLN A 56 -36.08 25.86 -6.81
C GLN A 56 -36.15 27.20 -6.05
N SER A 57 -35.39 27.29 -4.96
CA SER A 57 -34.86 28.55 -4.44
C SER A 57 -33.60 28.26 -3.63
N THR A 58 -32.54 29.07 -3.81
CA THR A 58 -31.20 29.01 -3.15
C THR A 58 -30.05 28.30 -3.89
N LYS A 59 -29.86 28.59 -5.19
CA LYS A 59 -28.51 28.65 -5.79
C LYS A 59 -28.42 29.85 -6.73
N ARG A 60 -28.16 31.05 -6.20
CA ARG A 60 -27.70 32.25 -6.95
C ARG A 60 -27.44 33.41 -6.00
N LEU A 61 -26.32 33.38 -5.28
CA LEU A 61 -25.75 34.57 -4.64
C LEU A 61 -24.29 34.28 -4.25
N ALA A 62 -23.37 34.56 -5.18
CA ALA A 62 -21.96 34.93 -4.96
C ALA A 62 -21.15 34.72 -6.24
N ASN A 63 -21.21 35.69 -7.17
CA ASN A 63 -20.05 36.21 -7.92
C ASN A 63 -20.53 37.16 -9.01
N ARG A 64 -20.79 38.41 -8.62
CA ARG A 64 -20.77 39.56 -9.51
C ARG A 64 -20.18 40.68 -8.69
N HIS A 65 -18.96 41.08 -9.02
CA HIS A 65 -18.38 42.42 -8.94
C HIS A 65 -16.88 42.24 -9.16
N HIS A 66 -16.38 42.65 -10.33
CA HIS A 66 -15.06 43.23 -10.63
C HIS A 66 -14.91 43.31 -12.15
N HIS A 67 -15.35 44.42 -12.73
CA HIS A 67 -14.98 44.84 -14.09
C HIS A 67 -14.92 46.38 -14.14
N ARG A 68 -13.99 46.87 -14.97
CA ARG A 68 -13.45 48.25 -15.15
C ARG A 68 -12.22 48.47 -14.28
N LEU A 69 -11.01 48.74 -14.79
CA LEU A 69 -10.61 49.52 -15.97
C LEU A 69 -9.26 48.99 -16.52
N CYS A 70 -9.13 48.78 -17.84
CA CYS A 70 -7.86 48.91 -18.58
C CYS A 70 -8.14 48.93 -20.09
N ALA A 71 -7.56 49.91 -20.78
CA ALA A 71 -7.75 50.21 -22.20
C ALA A 71 -7.00 49.21 -23.12
N PRO A 72 -7.41 49.07 -24.40
CA PRO A 72 -6.77 48.14 -25.32
C PRO A 72 -5.49 48.74 -25.92
N VAL A 73 -4.36 48.07 -25.72
CA VAL A 73 -3.11 48.32 -26.45
C VAL A 73 -3.03 47.35 -27.63
N GLN A 74 -2.89 47.89 -28.84
CA GLN A 74 -2.72 47.13 -30.09
C GLN A 74 -1.37 46.39 -30.13
N PRO A 75 -1.28 45.18 -30.71
CA PRO A 75 0.00 44.48 -30.84
C PRO A 75 0.80 44.98 -32.05
N PRO A 76 2.14 45.14 -31.95
CA PRO A 76 2.97 45.35 -33.11
C PRO A 76 3.18 44.04 -33.89
N THR A 77 3.33 44.24 -35.20
CA THR A 77 3.48 43.26 -36.27
C THR A 77 4.83 42.53 -36.23
N THR A 78 4.77 41.24 -36.61
CA THR A 78 5.82 40.41 -37.23
C THR A 78 7.26 40.57 -36.73
N SER A 79 7.72 39.59 -35.94
CA SER A 79 9.10 39.11 -36.02
C SER A 79 9.12 37.59 -35.86
N THR A 80 9.79 36.95 -36.80
CA THR A 80 9.95 35.53 -37.04
C THR A 80 10.60 34.85 -35.83
N PHE A 81 9.81 34.20 -34.97
CA PHE A 81 10.33 33.24 -34.00
C PHE A 81 10.18 31.84 -34.57
N VAL A 82 11.31 31.26 -34.98
CA VAL A 82 11.46 29.85 -35.30
C VAL A 82 11.09 29.04 -34.06
N GLN A 83 9.91 28.42 -34.06
CA GLN A 83 9.55 27.42 -33.06
C GLN A 83 10.40 26.18 -33.32
N ASN A 84 11.52 26.07 -32.63
CA ASN A 84 12.25 24.82 -32.51
C ASN A 84 11.49 23.91 -31.51
N ARG A 85 10.35 23.35 -31.93
CA ARG A 85 9.67 22.28 -31.19
C ARG A 85 10.46 20.99 -31.38
N LEU A 86 11.45 20.77 -30.52
CA LEU A 86 11.99 19.43 -30.29
C LEU A 86 10.98 18.68 -29.43
N ALA A 87 9.92 18.16 -30.06
CA ALA A 87 9.18 17.06 -29.48
C ALA A 87 10.10 15.84 -29.54
N THR A 88 10.81 15.56 -28.45
CA THR A 88 11.61 14.34 -28.31
C THR A 88 10.65 13.17 -28.27
N ARG A 89 10.36 12.63 -29.45
CA ARG A 89 9.57 11.42 -29.62
C ARG A 89 10.38 10.27 -29.06
N TRP A 90 10.11 9.88 -27.82
CA TRP A 90 10.70 8.70 -27.18
C TRP A 90 10.36 7.48 -28.04
N ARG A 91 11.30 7.06 -28.89
CA ARG A 91 11.20 5.78 -29.59
C ARG A 91 11.70 4.72 -28.63
N LEU A 92 10.78 4.11 -27.89
CA LEU A 92 11.05 2.82 -27.28
C LEU A 92 11.24 1.82 -28.43
N ALA A 93 12.47 1.35 -28.61
CA ALA A 93 12.76 0.28 -29.57
C ALA A 93 11.99 -0.98 -29.13
N PRO A 94 11.48 -1.81 -30.07
CA PRO A 94 10.92 -3.10 -29.71
C PRO A 94 12.08 -4.01 -29.27
N VAL A 95 12.02 -4.51 -28.05
CA VAL A 95 13.08 -5.34 -27.48
C VAL A 95 12.50 -6.69 -27.12
N THR A 96 12.40 -7.58 -28.11
CA THR A 96 12.36 -9.03 -27.87
C THR A 96 13.71 -9.45 -27.30
N ARG A 97 13.91 -9.34 -25.98
CA ARG A 97 15.22 -9.54 -25.32
C ARG A 97 15.40 -10.95 -24.78
N ALA A 98 15.38 -11.94 -25.67
CA ALA A 98 15.83 -13.28 -25.33
C ALA A 98 17.35 -13.25 -25.07
N GLN A 99 17.76 -13.55 -23.83
CA GLN A 99 19.10 -13.92 -23.37
C GLN A 99 20.28 -13.35 -24.20
N ALA A 100 20.40 -12.03 -24.25
CA ALA A 100 21.56 -11.38 -24.84
C ALA A 100 22.69 -11.32 -23.79
N ILE A 101 23.88 -11.77 -24.16
CA ILE A 101 25.14 -11.39 -23.49
C ILE A 101 25.29 -9.86 -23.57
N ASP A 102 25.70 -9.21 -22.47
CA ASP A 102 25.94 -7.77 -22.52
C ASP A 102 27.21 -7.43 -23.32
N ALA A 103 27.45 -6.15 -23.58
CA ALA A 103 28.62 -5.68 -24.34
C ALA A 103 29.97 -6.06 -23.68
N THR A 104 29.95 -6.52 -22.43
CA THR A 104 31.11 -6.97 -21.66
C THR A 104 31.26 -8.50 -21.63
N GLY A 105 30.36 -9.24 -22.28
CA GLY A 105 30.40 -10.71 -22.34
C GLY A 105 29.84 -11.42 -21.10
N ASP A 106 29.23 -10.68 -20.16
CA ASP A 106 28.57 -11.27 -18.99
C ASP A 106 27.11 -11.60 -19.33
N ALA A 107 26.55 -12.59 -18.65
CA ALA A 107 25.14 -12.94 -18.80
C ALA A 107 24.29 -11.77 -18.30
N ARG A 108 23.44 -11.21 -19.17
CA ARG A 108 22.53 -10.11 -18.79
C ARG A 108 21.69 -10.53 -17.58
N LYS A 109 21.70 -9.69 -16.55
CA LYS A 109 20.89 -9.86 -15.35
C LYS A 109 19.40 -9.71 -15.69
N THR A 110 18.58 -10.58 -15.12
CA THR A 110 17.13 -10.40 -15.12
C THR A 110 16.77 -9.24 -14.20
N SER A 111 15.99 -8.30 -14.71
CA SER A 111 15.67 -7.05 -14.01
C SER A 111 14.23 -7.05 -13.51
N VAL A 112 14.03 -6.80 -12.21
CA VAL A 112 12.73 -6.81 -11.53
C VAL A 112 12.51 -5.47 -10.81
N LEU A 113 11.41 -4.79 -11.11
CA LEU A 113 11.01 -3.53 -10.50
C LEU A 113 9.71 -3.71 -9.72
N PHE A 114 9.74 -3.35 -8.43
CA PHE A 114 8.54 -3.34 -7.59
C PHE A 114 7.91 -1.95 -7.52
N VAL A 115 6.60 -1.86 -7.68
CA VAL A 115 5.89 -0.58 -7.80
C VAL A 115 4.72 -0.51 -6.82
N CYS A 116 4.69 0.53 -5.99
CA CYS A 116 3.53 0.87 -5.18
C CYS A 116 3.19 2.37 -5.32
N LEU A 117 2.23 2.89 -4.54
CA LEU A 117 1.85 4.29 -4.64
C LEU A 117 2.98 5.26 -4.28
N GLY A 118 3.48 5.21 -3.04
CA GLY A 118 4.46 6.18 -2.51
C GLY A 118 5.92 5.72 -2.45
N ASN A 119 6.21 4.46 -2.75
CA ASN A 119 7.55 3.86 -2.64
C ASN A 119 8.23 4.02 -1.27
N ILE A 120 7.44 3.95 -0.20
CA ILE A 120 7.94 3.99 1.19
C ILE A 120 7.52 2.78 2.03
N CYS A 121 6.46 2.07 1.65
CA CYS A 121 5.96 0.91 2.41
C CYS A 121 6.16 -0.40 1.65
N ARG A 122 5.29 -0.66 0.67
CA ARG A 122 5.15 -1.98 0.03
C ARG A 122 6.28 -2.29 -0.94
N SER A 123 6.58 -1.40 -1.89
CA SER A 123 7.60 -1.69 -2.91
C SER A 123 9.05 -1.75 -2.39
N PRO A 124 9.50 -0.91 -1.43
CA PRO A 124 10.81 -1.10 -0.80
C PRO A 124 10.91 -2.43 -0.03
N SER A 125 9.81 -2.85 0.59
CA SER A 125 9.75 -4.14 1.29
C SER A 125 9.85 -5.30 0.31
N ALA A 126 9.12 -5.24 -0.81
CA ALA A 126 9.18 -6.27 -1.84
C ALA A 126 10.59 -6.39 -2.44
N GLU A 127 11.25 -5.25 -2.68
CA GLU A 127 12.65 -5.22 -3.13
C GLU A 127 13.59 -5.93 -2.16
N ALA A 128 13.51 -5.60 -0.86
CA ALA A 128 14.37 -6.18 0.16
C ALA A 128 14.09 -7.68 0.39
N VAL A 129 12.81 -8.07 0.43
CA VAL A 129 12.39 -9.47 0.55
C VAL A 129 12.86 -10.28 -0.66
N PHE A 130 12.67 -9.77 -1.88
CA PHE A 130 13.11 -10.48 -3.07
C PHE A 130 14.63 -10.60 -3.15
N LYS A 131 15.37 -9.55 -2.78
CA LYS A 131 16.84 -9.61 -2.64
C LYS A 131 17.25 -10.71 -1.66
N HIS A 132 16.59 -10.80 -0.52
CA HIS A 132 16.86 -11.83 0.49
C HIS A 132 16.56 -13.25 -0.02
N VAL A 133 15.45 -13.45 -0.73
CA VAL A 133 15.07 -14.73 -1.35
C VAL A 133 16.08 -15.15 -2.43
N VAL A 134 16.48 -14.21 -3.29
CA VAL A 134 17.47 -14.45 -4.35
C VAL A 134 18.86 -14.76 -3.77
N GLU A 135 19.24 -14.09 -2.69
CA GLU A 135 20.50 -14.35 -1.97
C GLU A 135 20.52 -15.75 -1.34
N ARG A 136 19.44 -16.14 -0.64
CA ARG A 136 19.28 -17.51 -0.11
C ARG A 136 19.39 -18.57 -1.20
N ALA A 137 18.90 -18.28 -2.41
CA ALA A 137 18.99 -19.19 -3.54
C ALA A 137 20.37 -19.18 -4.26
N GLY A 138 21.30 -18.31 -3.85
CA GLY A 138 22.61 -18.17 -4.48
C GLY A 138 22.57 -17.53 -5.88
N LEU A 139 21.51 -16.78 -6.19
CA LEU A 139 21.26 -16.24 -7.53
C LEU A 139 21.49 -14.73 -7.66
N SER A 140 21.99 -14.04 -6.62
CA SER A 140 22.11 -12.57 -6.58
C SER A 140 22.80 -11.94 -7.79
N LYS A 141 23.81 -12.62 -8.35
CA LYS A 141 24.55 -12.12 -9.52
C LYS A 141 23.72 -12.08 -10.80
N ARG A 142 22.63 -12.86 -10.86
CA ARG A 142 21.74 -12.95 -12.03
C ARG A 142 20.62 -11.92 -12.04
N PHE A 143 20.49 -11.12 -10.98
CA PHE A 143 19.35 -10.21 -10.83
C PHE A 143 19.77 -8.75 -10.66
N HIS A 144 18.99 -7.86 -11.26
CA HIS A 144 18.95 -6.44 -10.93
C HIS A 144 17.58 -6.15 -10.31
N ILE A 145 17.54 -5.66 -9.07
CA ILE A 145 16.31 -5.55 -8.29
C ILE A 145 16.21 -4.13 -7.73
N ASP A 146 15.09 -3.47 -8.00
CA ASP A 146 14.83 -2.09 -7.58
C ASP A 146 13.35 -1.88 -7.23
N SER A 147 13.01 -0.72 -6.65
CA SER A 147 11.64 -0.29 -6.40
C SER A 147 11.38 1.17 -6.75
N CYS A 148 10.12 1.49 -7.09
CA CYS A 148 9.68 2.86 -7.37
C CYS A 148 8.20 3.09 -6.99
N GLY A 149 7.73 4.33 -7.24
CA GLY A 149 6.40 4.81 -6.86
C GLY A 149 5.60 5.46 -7.99
N THR A 150 4.27 5.43 -7.91
CA THR A 150 3.35 6.09 -8.87
C THR A 150 2.80 7.42 -8.33
N GLY A 151 3.68 8.32 -7.88
CA GLY A 151 3.31 9.69 -7.52
C GLY A 151 2.89 9.94 -6.07
N GLY A 152 2.78 8.90 -5.23
CA GLY A 152 2.48 9.08 -3.80
C GLY A 152 1.13 9.74 -3.49
N GLY A 153 0.18 9.69 -4.42
CA GLY A 153 -1.12 10.38 -4.31
C GLY A 153 -1.26 11.61 -5.22
N SER A 154 -0.22 12.00 -5.96
CA SER A 154 -0.37 12.91 -7.09
C SER A 154 -0.90 12.12 -8.28
N ASP A 155 -1.83 12.72 -9.03
CA ASP A 155 -2.36 12.14 -10.28
C ASP A 155 -1.54 12.52 -11.51
N ASP A 156 -0.54 13.40 -11.36
CA ASP A 156 0.20 14.05 -12.43
C ASP A 156 1.71 13.73 -12.42
N TRP A 157 2.19 12.82 -11.57
CA TRP A 157 3.63 12.49 -11.45
C TRP A 157 4.34 12.11 -12.77
N TYR A 158 3.59 11.64 -13.77
CA TYR A 158 4.11 11.15 -15.04
C TYR A 158 4.11 12.18 -16.17
N ILE A 159 3.57 13.39 -15.95
CA ILE A 159 3.62 14.49 -16.92
C ILE A 159 4.83 15.39 -16.67
N ASP A 160 5.23 16.16 -17.68
CA ASP A 160 6.31 17.14 -17.54
C ASP A 160 5.99 18.18 -16.45
N GLY A 161 6.86 18.27 -15.45
CA GLY A 161 6.66 19.12 -14.27
C GLY A 161 5.76 18.53 -13.19
N GLY A 162 5.34 17.27 -13.33
CA GLY A 162 4.59 16.53 -12.32
C GLY A 162 5.37 16.32 -11.02
N TYR A 163 4.64 16.01 -9.94
CA TYR A 163 5.22 15.88 -8.61
C TYR A 163 5.04 14.48 -8.01
N CYS A 164 5.94 14.07 -7.13
CA CYS A 164 5.82 12.84 -6.35
C CYS A 164 6.17 13.15 -4.89
N TYR A 165 5.30 12.76 -3.95
CA TYR A 165 5.38 13.21 -2.56
C TYR A 165 6.62 12.77 -1.81
N HIS A 166 7.12 11.56 -2.07
CA HIS A 166 8.10 10.91 -1.21
C HIS A 166 9.51 10.85 -1.79
N VAL A 167 9.81 11.55 -2.89
CA VAL A 167 11.12 11.44 -3.56
C VAL A 167 12.28 11.69 -2.58
N GLY A 168 13.22 10.75 -2.50
CA GLY A 168 14.36 10.76 -1.60
C GLY A 168 14.10 10.28 -0.17
N ALA A 169 12.85 10.06 0.22
CA ALA A 169 12.50 9.60 1.56
C ALA A 169 13.01 8.18 1.84
N ALA A 170 13.27 7.88 3.12
CA ALA A 170 13.46 6.51 3.58
C ALA A 170 12.16 5.70 3.47
N ALA A 171 12.26 4.38 3.60
CA ALA A 171 11.10 3.55 3.89
C ALA A 171 10.40 4.00 5.19
N ASP A 172 9.08 3.78 5.26
CA ASP A 172 8.26 4.06 6.45
C ASP A 172 8.86 3.35 7.66
N GLU A 173 8.99 4.07 8.77
CA GLU A 173 9.63 3.57 9.97
C GLU A 173 8.91 2.33 10.53
N ARG A 174 7.57 2.28 10.46
CA ARG A 174 6.79 1.14 10.95
C ARG A 174 7.05 -0.10 10.13
N MET A 175 7.17 0.06 8.81
CA MET A 175 7.53 -1.03 7.91
C MET A 175 8.99 -1.47 8.13
N THR A 176 9.89 -0.52 8.35
CA THR A 176 11.30 -0.80 8.65
C THR A 176 11.45 -1.60 9.93
N VAL A 177 10.69 -1.27 10.99
CA VAL A 177 10.67 -2.02 12.24
C VAL A 177 10.18 -3.45 12.00
N ALA A 178 9.04 -3.63 11.35
CA ALA A 178 8.48 -4.96 11.06
C ALA A 178 9.43 -5.82 10.22
N ALA A 179 10.04 -5.26 9.17
CA ALA A 179 11.01 -5.98 8.33
C ALA A 179 12.27 -6.38 9.11
N ARG A 180 12.73 -5.51 10.03
CA ARG A 180 13.94 -5.76 10.83
C ARG A 180 13.74 -6.90 11.83
N GLU A 181 12.52 -7.08 12.35
CA GLU A 181 12.17 -8.24 13.18
C GLU A 181 12.33 -9.57 12.44
N ARG A 182 12.29 -9.54 11.09
CA ARG A 182 12.53 -10.69 10.19
C ARG A 182 13.97 -10.76 9.66
N GLY A 183 14.88 -9.91 10.15
CA GLY A 183 16.25 -9.83 9.67
C GLY A 183 16.41 -9.16 8.31
N ILE A 184 15.40 -8.46 7.82
CA ILE A 184 15.40 -7.79 6.52
C ILE A 184 15.64 -6.28 6.71
N SER A 185 16.59 -5.72 5.97
CA SER A 185 16.91 -4.28 6.03
C SER A 185 16.35 -3.55 4.81
N LEU A 186 15.54 -2.51 5.06
CA LEU A 186 15.01 -1.63 4.02
C LEU A 186 15.96 -0.43 3.84
N THR A 187 16.72 -0.43 2.75
CA THR A 187 17.75 0.59 2.48
C THR A 187 17.41 1.52 1.32
N SER A 188 16.35 1.21 0.58
CA SER A 188 15.93 1.95 -0.61
C SER A 188 15.48 3.37 -0.29
N ARG A 189 15.66 4.26 -1.26
CA ARG A 189 15.15 5.64 -1.22
C ARG A 189 14.03 5.78 -2.22
N SER A 190 12.96 6.44 -1.80
CA SER A 190 11.78 6.57 -2.63
C SER A 190 12.10 7.34 -3.92
N ARG A 191 11.65 6.82 -5.07
CA ARG A 191 11.80 7.45 -6.38
C ARG A 191 10.54 7.24 -7.23
N PRO A 192 10.19 8.16 -8.15
CA PRO A 192 9.09 7.94 -9.05
C PRO A 192 9.44 6.90 -10.12
N LEU A 193 8.41 6.25 -10.66
CA LEU A 193 8.49 5.51 -11.91
C LEU A 193 8.83 6.46 -13.06
N THR A 194 9.73 6.04 -13.94
CA THR A 194 10.20 6.80 -15.10
C THR A 194 9.89 6.07 -16.43
N PRO A 195 9.95 6.77 -17.58
CA PRO A 195 9.82 6.12 -18.89
C PRO A 195 10.91 5.05 -19.13
N GLN A 196 12.13 5.28 -18.63
CA GLN A 196 13.27 4.38 -18.76
C GLN A 196 13.03 3.06 -18.03
N ASP A 197 12.38 3.07 -16.87
CA ASP A 197 12.01 1.86 -16.14
C ASP A 197 11.14 0.92 -17.01
N LEU A 198 10.21 1.51 -17.79
CA LEU A 198 9.37 0.75 -18.72
C LEU A 198 10.14 0.18 -19.91
N ALA A 199 11.36 0.64 -20.19
CA ALA A 199 12.24 0.09 -21.21
C ALA A 199 13.19 -0.97 -20.62
N ASP A 200 13.76 -0.68 -19.46
CA ASP A 200 14.95 -1.37 -18.97
C ASP A 200 14.64 -2.64 -18.17
N PHE A 201 13.52 -2.67 -17.45
CA PHE A 201 13.16 -3.82 -16.61
C PHE A 201 12.54 -4.98 -17.39
N ASP A 202 12.76 -6.22 -16.97
CA ASP A 202 12.11 -7.39 -17.59
C ASP A 202 10.75 -7.66 -16.95
N HIS A 203 10.63 -7.39 -15.65
CA HIS A 203 9.41 -7.56 -14.86
C HIS A 203 9.10 -6.30 -14.06
N ILE A 204 7.87 -5.81 -14.16
CA ILE A 204 7.35 -4.68 -13.38
C ILE A 204 6.16 -5.17 -12.57
N ILE A 205 6.32 -5.21 -11.25
CA ILE A 205 5.39 -5.87 -10.33
C ILE A 205 4.67 -4.83 -9.49
N GLY A 206 3.36 -4.66 -9.74
CA GLY A 206 2.49 -3.76 -8.99
C GLY A 206 1.90 -4.43 -7.74
N MET A 207 1.72 -3.68 -6.66
CA MET A 207 1.19 -4.22 -5.39
C MET A 207 -0.34 -4.38 -5.41
N ASP A 208 -1.04 -3.49 -6.12
CA ASP A 208 -2.49 -3.49 -6.24
C ASP A 208 -2.94 -3.06 -7.65
N HIS A 209 -4.24 -3.17 -7.92
CA HIS A 209 -4.84 -2.79 -9.20
C HIS A 209 -4.68 -1.29 -9.54
N GLU A 210 -4.63 -0.41 -8.54
CA GLU A 210 -4.44 1.01 -8.75
C GLU A 210 -3.03 1.31 -9.27
N ASN A 211 -2.02 0.59 -8.76
CA ASN A 211 -0.65 0.69 -9.24
C ASN A 211 -0.55 0.23 -10.70
N ILE A 212 -1.21 -0.87 -11.06
CA ILE A 212 -1.25 -1.36 -12.45
C ILE A 212 -1.92 -0.32 -13.36
N ALA A 213 -3.07 0.21 -12.97
CA ALA A 213 -3.77 1.25 -13.72
C ALA A 213 -2.90 2.52 -13.88
N ALA A 214 -2.20 2.93 -12.81
CA ALA A 214 -1.28 4.06 -12.82
C ALA A 214 -0.09 3.85 -13.78
N ILE A 215 0.53 2.68 -13.75
CA ILE A 215 1.60 2.29 -14.69
C ILE A 215 1.09 2.38 -16.13
N HIS A 216 -0.11 1.86 -16.42
CA HIS A 216 -0.69 1.94 -17.76
C HIS A 216 -1.01 3.37 -18.22
N ARG A 217 -1.49 4.24 -17.32
CA ARG A 217 -1.72 5.67 -17.63
C ARG A 217 -0.41 6.37 -18.01
N ALA A 218 0.63 6.19 -17.19
CA ALA A 218 1.95 6.77 -17.45
C ALA A 218 2.55 6.24 -18.77
N ALA A 219 2.47 4.94 -19.02
CA ALA A 219 2.92 4.32 -20.26
C ALA A 219 2.19 4.84 -21.50
N ALA A 220 0.89 5.07 -21.41
CA ALA A 220 0.11 5.67 -22.48
C ALA A 220 0.55 7.11 -22.76
N HIS A 221 0.81 7.90 -21.71
CA HIS A 221 1.32 9.25 -21.83
C HIS A 221 2.71 9.28 -22.50
N TRP A 222 3.63 8.41 -22.09
CA TRP A 222 4.97 8.32 -22.66
C TRP A 222 5.04 7.65 -24.05
N GLY A 223 3.89 7.26 -24.62
CA GLY A 223 3.82 6.72 -25.98
C GLY A 223 4.13 5.22 -26.10
N ALA A 224 4.21 4.48 -25.00
CA ALA A 224 4.47 3.03 -25.00
C ALA A 224 3.22 2.20 -25.40
N SER A 225 2.02 2.79 -25.41
CA SER A 225 0.74 2.05 -25.38
C SER A 225 0.24 1.45 -26.70
N LYS A 226 0.80 1.77 -27.89
CA LYS A 226 0.18 1.34 -29.17
C LYS A 226 0.95 0.30 -29.99
N THR A 227 2.25 0.12 -29.77
CA THR A 227 3.07 -0.83 -30.55
C THR A 227 3.66 -1.97 -29.73
N VAL A 228 3.52 -1.95 -28.39
CA VAL A 228 4.15 -2.92 -27.46
C VAL A 228 3.08 -3.64 -26.62
N ALA A 229 1.83 -3.72 -27.08
CA ALA A 229 0.70 -4.12 -26.22
C ALA A 229 0.78 -5.57 -25.68
N ALA A 230 1.41 -6.51 -26.40
CA ALA A 230 1.53 -7.89 -25.96
C ALA A 230 2.68 -8.09 -24.96
N GLU A 231 3.89 -7.64 -25.31
CA GLU A 231 5.07 -7.74 -24.42
C GLU A 231 4.92 -6.89 -23.16
N TYR A 232 4.26 -5.73 -23.27
CA TYR A 232 4.01 -4.87 -22.12
C TYR A 232 3.04 -5.51 -21.12
N LYS A 233 2.05 -6.29 -21.61
CA LYS A 233 1.13 -7.03 -20.75
C LYS A 233 1.81 -8.20 -20.02
N SER A 234 2.77 -8.88 -20.64
CA SER A 234 3.53 -9.92 -19.94
C SER A 234 4.52 -9.36 -18.93
N LYS A 235 4.99 -8.12 -19.15
CA LYS A 235 5.97 -7.44 -18.30
C LYS A 235 5.35 -6.83 -17.02
N VAL A 236 4.15 -6.27 -17.12
CA VAL A 236 3.46 -5.60 -15.99
C VAL A 236 2.46 -6.56 -15.34
N ARG A 237 2.71 -6.99 -14.11
CA ARG A 237 1.91 -8.01 -13.41
C ARG A 237 1.64 -7.64 -11.96
N LEU A 238 0.61 -8.24 -11.36
CA LEU A 238 0.30 -8.06 -9.93
C LEU A 238 1.16 -8.98 -9.06
N MET A 239 1.58 -8.48 -7.90
CA MET A 239 2.33 -9.27 -6.92
C MET A 239 1.52 -10.47 -6.40
N SER A 240 0.21 -10.33 -6.30
CA SER A 240 -0.71 -11.39 -5.87
C SER A 240 -0.76 -12.60 -6.81
N GLU A 241 -0.39 -12.44 -8.10
CA GLU A 241 -0.33 -13.55 -9.06
C GLU A 241 0.73 -14.59 -8.70
N PHE A 242 1.69 -14.22 -7.85
CA PHE A 242 2.79 -15.08 -7.44
C PHE A 242 2.57 -15.73 -6.07
N LEU A 243 1.42 -15.49 -5.42
CA LEU A 243 1.07 -16.14 -4.17
C LEU A 243 0.87 -17.65 -4.41
N ARG A 244 1.50 -18.47 -3.56
CA ARG A 244 1.47 -19.93 -3.64
C ARG A 244 0.78 -20.57 -2.44
N SER A 245 0.89 -19.94 -1.28
CA SER A 245 0.33 -20.49 -0.04
C SER A 245 -1.20 -20.48 -0.07
N SER A 246 -1.80 -21.61 0.31
CA SER A 246 -3.27 -21.71 0.46
C SER A 246 -3.81 -20.76 1.53
N ARG A 247 -2.96 -20.29 2.46
CA ARG A 247 -3.31 -19.27 3.47
C ARG A 247 -3.77 -17.96 2.85
N PHE A 248 -3.24 -17.60 1.67
CA PHE A 248 -3.55 -16.34 0.99
C PHE A 248 -4.50 -16.54 -0.20
N LYS A 249 -5.14 -17.70 -0.30
CA LYS A 249 -6.10 -17.99 -1.36
C LYS A 249 -7.23 -16.96 -1.35
N GLY A 250 -7.48 -16.34 -2.50
CA GLY A 250 -8.50 -15.31 -2.67
C GLY A 250 -7.98 -13.89 -2.42
N MET A 251 -6.70 -13.72 -2.07
CA MET A 251 -6.06 -12.40 -2.09
C MET A 251 -5.70 -12.02 -3.52
N ASP A 252 -6.20 -10.87 -3.96
CA ASP A 252 -5.98 -10.31 -5.29
C ASP A 252 -4.98 -9.15 -5.28
N THR A 253 -4.56 -8.67 -4.10
CA THR A 253 -3.71 -7.49 -3.92
C THR A 253 -2.85 -7.62 -2.66
N VAL A 254 -1.76 -6.83 -2.60
CA VAL A 254 -1.00 -6.55 -1.38
C VAL A 254 -1.55 -5.25 -0.78
N PRO A 255 -2.32 -5.32 0.33
CA PRO A 255 -3.08 -4.19 0.84
C PRO A 255 -2.16 -3.08 1.36
N ASP A 256 -2.61 -1.83 1.27
CA ASP A 256 -1.87 -0.72 1.84
C ASP A 256 -1.87 -0.79 3.38
N PRO A 257 -0.70 -0.91 4.04
CA PRO A 257 -0.64 -1.09 5.49
C PRO A 257 -0.84 0.23 6.26
N TYR A 258 -0.88 1.39 5.58
CA TYR A 258 -0.79 2.70 6.22
C TYR A 258 -1.83 2.93 7.32
N PHE A 259 -3.04 2.39 7.15
CA PHE A 259 -4.15 2.48 8.10
C PHE A 259 -4.40 1.18 8.91
N GLY A 260 -3.60 0.13 8.70
CA GLY A 260 -3.82 -1.21 9.28
C GLY A 260 -3.18 -1.44 10.66
N GLY A 261 -2.45 -0.46 11.20
CA GLY A 261 -1.63 -0.63 12.40
C GLY A 261 -0.59 -1.75 12.23
N ARG A 262 0.01 -2.22 13.33
CA ARG A 262 1.10 -3.22 13.29
C ARG A 262 0.74 -4.50 12.51
N LYS A 263 -0.48 -5.01 12.68
CA LYS A 263 -0.94 -6.23 11.96
C LYS A 263 -0.98 -6.04 10.43
N GLY A 264 -1.25 -4.83 9.96
CA GLY A 264 -1.22 -4.51 8.53
C GLY A 264 0.18 -4.64 7.93
N PHE A 265 1.21 -4.15 8.64
CA PHE A 265 2.61 -4.27 8.20
C PHE A 265 3.07 -5.73 8.17
N GLU A 266 2.72 -6.52 9.19
CA GLU A 266 3.02 -7.95 9.23
C GLU A 266 2.35 -8.71 8.07
N LEU A 267 1.07 -8.43 7.79
CA LEU A 267 0.37 -9.06 6.69
C LEU A 267 1.02 -8.76 5.33
N VAL A 268 1.49 -7.53 5.13
CA VAL A 268 2.22 -7.20 3.90
C VAL A 268 3.49 -8.02 3.77
N LEU A 269 4.29 -8.12 4.82
CA LEU A 269 5.53 -8.93 4.77
C LEU A 269 5.23 -10.42 4.56
N ASP A 270 4.20 -10.96 5.21
CA ASP A 270 3.72 -12.33 5.01
C ASP A 270 3.37 -12.62 3.53
N LEU A 271 2.65 -11.70 2.89
CA LEU A 271 2.28 -11.81 1.47
C LEU A 271 3.51 -11.69 0.57
N LEU A 272 4.41 -10.75 0.88
CA LEU A 272 5.60 -10.50 0.08
C LEU A 272 6.59 -11.67 0.13
N GLU A 273 6.76 -12.32 1.27
CA GLU A 273 7.62 -13.50 1.40
C GLU A 273 7.13 -14.66 0.53
N ASP A 274 5.83 -14.99 0.61
CA ASP A 274 5.24 -16.05 -0.22
C ASP A 274 5.30 -15.71 -1.72
N ALA A 275 4.90 -14.49 -2.09
CA ALA A 275 4.89 -14.07 -3.48
C ALA A 275 6.31 -13.90 -4.07
N CYS A 276 7.31 -13.47 -3.29
CA CYS A 276 8.69 -13.38 -3.78
C CYS A 276 9.30 -14.76 -4.09
N GLU A 277 8.98 -15.78 -3.29
CA GLU A 277 9.40 -17.15 -3.59
C GLU A 277 8.69 -17.71 -4.83
N GLY A 278 7.40 -17.40 -5.01
CA GLY A 278 6.66 -17.75 -6.23
C GLY A 278 7.22 -17.05 -7.47
N LEU A 279 7.49 -15.75 -7.37
CA LEU A 279 8.10 -14.94 -8.43
C LEU A 279 9.47 -15.49 -8.83
N LEU A 280 10.33 -15.82 -7.86
CA LEU A 280 11.63 -16.40 -8.16
C LEU A 280 11.50 -17.77 -8.84
N THR A 281 10.57 -18.61 -8.38
CA THR A 281 10.32 -19.93 -8.97
C THR A 281 9.92 -19.81 -10.43
N GLU A 282 9.01 -18.88 -10.75
CA GLU A 282 8.54 -18.65 -12.11
C GLU A 282 9.66 -18.12 -13.02
N ILE A 283 10.43 -17.12 -12.56
CA ILE A 283 11.50 -16.51 -13.35
C ILE A 283 12.68 -17.46 -13.54
N ALA A 284 13.07 -18.20 -12.50
CA ALA A 284 14.24 -19.09 -12.53
C ALA A 284 13.94 -20.48 -13.10
N GLY A 285 12.65 -20.86 -13.22
CA GLY A 285 12.23 -22.17 -13.72
C GLY A 285 12.57 -23.34 -12.78
N ALA A 286 12.88 -23.08 -11.50
CA ALA A 286 13.25 -24.08 -10.52
C ALA A 286 12.57 -23.79 -9.16
N PRO A 287 12.07 -24.83 -8.44
CA PRO A 287 11.55 -24.65 -7.10
C PRO A 287 12.64 -24.08 -6.17
N VAL A 288 12.34 -22.99 -5.46
CA VAL A 288 13.22 -22.48 -4.41
C VAL A 288 13.31 -23.56 -3.31
N ALA A 289 14.49 -24.14 -3.11
CA ALA A 289 14.70 -25.17 -2.11
C ALA A 289 14.44 -24.58 -0.70
N GLY A 290 13.41 -25.08 -0.01
CA GLY A 290 13.19 -24.77 1.41
C GLY A 290 11.77 -24.42 1.87
N SER A 291 10.76 -24.33 1.00
CA SER A 291 9.38 -24.12 1.48
C SER A 291 8.78 -25.45 1.97
N SER A 292 8.99 -25.78 3.24
CA SER A 292 8.25 -26.84 3.94
C SER A 292 6.77 -26.45 4.01
N THR A 293 5.94 -27.18 3.28
CA THR A 293 4.47 -27.23 3.43
C THR A 293 4.06 -27.81 4.76
#